data_AF-A0A8J5XNE5-F1
#
_entry.id   AF-A0A8J5XNE5-F1
#
_cell.length_a   1.000
_cell.length_b   1.000
_cell.length_c   1.000
_cell.angle_alpha   90.00
_cell.angle_beta   90.00
_cell.angle_gamma   90.00
#
_symmetry.space_group_name_H-M   'P 1'
#
loop_
_entity.id
_entity.type
_entity.pdbx_description
1 polymer ?
#
loop_
_entity_poly.entity_id
_entity_poly.type
_entity_poly.pdbx_seq_one_letter_code
_entity_poly.pdbx_strand_id
1 'polypeptide(L)'
;MAATEGSGARSADKGQQCASAWNGRYIDPKHPRGWREVSLDGDMLTIKGRDEPGADEWRLQGAARGTSITLDFSPKGGPKDLHATLADDSGSIRFADGNSWSKLSPWDGRYADPNHTMGWRDVKARGDKLIIAGRDDDTADTWEINGQIQGGSVELDFSPKGGPKGMKATLASDCGSIQFSDGNTWTKAY
;
A
#
# COMPACT_ATOMS: atom_id res chain seq x y z
N MET A 1 32.16 42.10 9.49
CA MET A 1 30.80 41.59 9.75
C MET A 1 30.74 40.22 9.13
N ALA A 2 30.84 39.17 9.94
CA ALA A 2 30.76 37.78 9.49
C ALA A 2 29.34 37.28 9.76
N ALA A 3 28.66 36.77 8.72
CA ALA A 3 27.39 36.08 8.85
C ALA A 3 27.70 34.59 9.06
N THR A 4 27.33 34.07 10.23
CA THR A 4 27.33 32.64 10.54
C THR A 4 25.95 32.11 10.14
N GLU A 5 25.88 31.34 9.06
CA GLU A 5 24.66 30.60 8.72
C GLU A 5 24.57 29.36 9.60
N GLY A 6 23.53 29.33 10.45
CA GLY A 6 23.15 28.18 11.25
C GLY A 6 22.62 27.07 10.34
N SER A 7 23.34 25.94 10.32
CA SER A 7 22.91 24.70 9.72
C SER A 7 21.65 24.18 10.44
N GLY A 8 20.49 24.40 9.83
CA GLY A 8 19.24 23.74 10.20
C GLY A 8 19.26 22.31 9.67
N ALA A 9 19.65 21.36 10.51
CA ALA A 9 19.48 19.94 10.23
C ALA A 9 17.99 19.65 9.95
N ARG A 10 17.69 19.19 8.73
CA ARG A 10 16.37 18.64 8.40
C ARG A 10 16.18 17.40 9.26
N SER A 11 15.15 17.44 10.10
CA SER A 11 14.70 16.30 10.89
C SER A 11 14.41 15.13 9.94
N ALA A 12 15.18 14.05 10.05
CA ALA A 12 14.83 12.79 9.42
C ALA A 12 13.58 12.29 10.15
N ASP A 13 12.43 12.44 9.50
CA ASP A 13 11.22 11.69 9.82
C ASP A 13 11.65 10.23 9.94
N LYS A 14 11.42 9.59 11.10
CA LYS A 14 11.74 8.18 11.31
C LYS A 14 10.78 7.37 10.44
N GLY A 15 11.15 7.26 9.17
CA GLY A 15 10.29 6.82 8.09
C GLY A 15 9.78 5.42 8.33
N GLN A 16 8.48 5.27 8.12
CA GLN A 16 7.76 4.03 7.95
C GLN A 16 8.61 2.97 7.22
N GLN A 17 8.95 1.87 7.91
CA GLN A 17 9.77 0.78 7.40
C GLN A 17 8.91 -0.25 6.68
N CYS A 18 8.19 0.18 5.64
CA CYS A 18 7.63 -0.81 4.73
C CYS A 18 8.79 -1.49 3.99
N ALA A 19 8.54 -2.72 3.54
CA ALA A 19 9.45 -3.51 2.73
C ALA A 19 10.03 -2.72 1.52
N SER A 20 11.05 -3.29 0.86
CA SER A 20 11.83 -2.66 -0.22
C SER A 20 11.04 -1.72 -1.16
N ALA A 21 11.71 -0.76 -1.81
CA ALA A 21 11.04 0.17 -2.72
C ALA A 21 10.23 -0.53 -3.84
N TRP A 22 10.55 -1.79 -4.15
CA TRP A 22 9.82 -2.68 -5.05
C TRP A 22 8.68 -3.45 -4.39
N ASN A 23 8.78 -3.79 -3.11
CA ASN A 23 7.81 -4.65 -2.45
C ASN A 23 6.49 -3.92 -2.25
N GLY A 24 5.38 -4.56 -2.62
CA GLY A 24 4.05 -4.03 -2.42
C GLY A 24 3.10 -4.33 -3.56
N ARG A 25 1.92 -3.73 -3.48
CA ARG A 25 0.87 -3.89 -4.49
C ARG A 25 0.90 -2.76 -5.51
N TYR A 26 0.58 -3.09 -6.75
CA TYR A 26 0.62 -2.16 -7.88
C TYR A 26 -0.65 -2.25 -8.73
N ILE A 27 -1.03 -1.12 -9.30
CA ILE A 27 -2.10 -1.00 -10.30
C ILE A 27 -1.49 -0.87 -11.68
N ASP A 28 -1.87 -1.78 -12.57
CA ASP A 28 -1.58 -1.69 -14.00
C ASP A 28 -2.75 -0.98 -14.69
N PRO A 29 -2.54 0.18 -15.32
CA PRO A 29 -3.61 0.90 -16.01
C PRO A 29 -4.19 0.14 -17.20
N LYS A 30 -3.47 -0.82 -17.80
CA LYS A 30 -4.01 -1.72 -18.85
C LYS A 30 -4.93 -2.79 -18.27
N HIS A 31 -4.90 -3.00 -16.96
CA HIS A 31 -5.70 -3.99 -16.24
C HIS A 31 -6.20 -3.41 -14.90
N PRO A 32 -7.08 -2.40 -14.94
CA PRO A 32 -7.41 -1.54 -13.80
C PRO A 32 -8.21 -2.26 -12.70
N ARG A 33 -8.83 -3.40 -13.03
CA ARG A 33 -9.56 -4.26 -12.09
C ARG A 33 -8.71 -5.43 -11.59
N GLY A 34 -7.51 -5.59 -12.12
CA GLY A 34 -6.53 -6.58 -11.70
C GLY A 34 -5.67 -6.09 -10.54
N TRP A 35 -4.78 -6.96 -10.08
CA TRP A 35 -3.80 -6.63 -9.05
C TRP A 35 -2.44 -7.23 -9.39
N ARG A 36 -1.39 -6.59 -8.87
CA ARG A 36 -0.02 -7.08 -8.91
C ARG A 36 0.57 -6.96 -7.53
N GLU A 37 1.23 -8.00 -7.07
CA GLU A 37 2.00 -8.02 -5.83
C GLU A 37 3.44 -8.35 -6.20
N VAL A 38 4.34 -7.44 -5.85
CA VAL A 38 5.77 -7.55 -6.12
C VAL A 38 6.49 -7.89 -4.82
N SER A 39 7.37 -8.87 -4.88
CA SER A 39 8.23 -9.29 -3.77
C SER A 39 9.67 -9.45 -4.28
N LEU A 40 10.61 -8.83 -3.58
CA LEU A 40 12.04 -8.90 -3.82
C LEU A 40 12.72 -9.56 -2.62
N ASP A 41 13.46 -10.63 -2.90
CA ASP A 41 14.32 -11.34 -1.94
C ASP A 41 15.75 -11.41 -2.51
N GLY A 42 16.67 -10.66 -1.90
CA GLY A 42 17.95 -10.34 -2.51
C GLY A 42 17.76 -9.65 -3.86
N ASP A 43 18.30 -10.25 -4.93
CA ASP A 43 18.10 -9.80 -6.31
C ASP A 43 16.93 -10.51 -7.01
N MET A 44 16.32 -11.53 -6.40
CA MET A 44 15.26 -12.32 -7.02
C MET A 44 13.91 -11.63 -6.85
N LEU A 45 13.30 -11.24 -7.97
CA LEU A 45 12.01 -10.59 -8.00
C LEU A 45 10.92 -11.60 -8.40
N THR A 46 9.84 -11.65 -7.62
CA THR A 46 8.62 -12.40 -7.92
C THR A 46 7.47 -11.42 -8.07
N ILE A 47 6.67 -11.60 -9.10
CA ILE A 47 5.38 -10.91 -9.23
C ILE A 47 4.27 -11.94 -9.27
N LYS A 48 3.29 -11.80 -8.39
CA LYS A 48 2.00 -12.46 -8.52
C LYS A 48 0.99 -11.45 -9.02
N GLY A 49 0.00 -11.90 -9.77
CA GLY A 49 -1.05 -11.01 -10.18
C GLY A 49 -2.22 -11.70 -10.85
N ARG A 50 -3.22 -10.88 -11.11
CA ARG A 50 -4.42 -11.26 -11.84
C ARG A 50 -4.84 -10.08 -12.68
N ASP A 51 -5.23 -10.32 -13.93
CA ASP A 51 -5.56 -9.24 -14.86
C ASP A 51 -6.96 -8.67 -14.63
N GLU A 52 -7.92 -9.51 -14.27
CA GLU A 52 -9.30 -9.13 -14.01
C GLU A 52 -9.93 -10.01 -12.93
N PRO A 53 -11.01 -9.58 -12.26
CA PRO A 53 -11.73 -10.43 -11.31
C PRO A 53 -12.17 -11.75 -11.95
N GLY A 54 -11.90 -12.86 -11.28
CA GLY A 54 -12.24 -14.21 -11.77
C GLY A 54 -11.21 -14.85 -12.72
N ALA A 55 -10.22 -14.10 -13.24
CA ALA A 55 -9.14 -14.67 -14.03
C ALA A 55 -8.17 -15.50 -13.17
N ASP A 56 -7.37 -16.36 -13.81
CA ASP A 56 -6.34 -17.13 -13.11
C ASP A 56 -5.24 -16.21 -12.55
N GLU A 57 -4.71 -16.60 -11.39
CA GLU A 57 -3.50 -15.97 -10.87
C GLU A 57 -2.30 -16.41 -11.71
N TRP A 58 -1.48 -15.45 -12.11
CA TRP A 58 -0.22 -15.69 -12.79
C TRP A 58 0.95 -15.34 -11.88
N ARG A 59 2.09 -15.97 -12.15
CA ARG A 59 3.36 -15.69 -11.47
C ARG A 59 4.44 -15.42 -12.50
N LEU A 60 5.17 -14.33 -12.31
CA LEU A 60 6.36 -13.96 -13.07
C LEU A 60 7.58 -13.99 -12.16
N GLN A 61 8.74 -14.23 -12.76
CA GLN A 61 10.03 -14.15 -12.10
C GLN A 61 10.92 -13.15 -12.82
N GLY A 62 11.87 -12.61 -12.09
CA GLY A 62 12.80 -11.63 -12.61
C GLY A 62 13.96 -11.39 -11.67
N ALA A 63 14.79 -10.42 -12.03
CA ALA A 63 15.89 -9.95 -11.21
C ALA A 63 15.89 -8.43 -11.11
N ALA A 64 16.25 -7.90 -9.94
CA ALA A 64 16.47 -6.48 -9.71
C ALA A 64 17.98 -6.16 -9.66
N ARG A 65 18.36 -5.02 -10.23
CA ARG A 65 19.70 -4.43 -10.12
C ARG A 65 19.55 -2.92 -9.96
N GLY A 66 19.69 -2.43 -8.73
CA GLY A 66 19.44 -1.03 -8.40
C GLY A 66 17.98 -0.64 -8.67
N THR A 67 17.77 0.34 -9.55
CA THR A 67 16.44 0.82 -9.96
C THR A 67 15.93 0.13 -11.23
N SER A 68 16.62 -0.87 -11.77
CA SER A 68 16.22 -1.60 -12.97
C SER A 68 15.83 -3.05 -12.65
N ILE A 69 14.84 -3.57 -13.35
CA ILE A 69 14.44 -4.98 -13.29
C ILE A 69 14.35 -5.58 -14.69
N THR A 70 14.53 -6.90 -14.76
CA THR A 70 14.21 -7.73 -15.92
C THR A 70 13.18 -8.77 -15.50
N LEU A 71 12.10 -8.92 -16.27
CA LEU A 71 10.97 -9.80 -15.99
C LEU A 71 10.72 -10.79 -17.13
N ASP A 72 10.48 -12.05 -16.77
CA ASP A 72 10.03 -13.09 -17.70
C ASP A 72 8.49 -13.14 -17.76
N PHE A 73 7.93 -12.61 -18.85
CA PHE A 73 6.49 -12.65 -19.16
C PHE A 73 6.10 -13.87 -20.01
N SER A 74 7.02 -14.77 -20.35
CA SER A 74 6.70 -15.94 -21.17
C SER A 74 5.63 -16.87 -20.59
N PRO A 75 5.44 -17.02 -19.26
CA PRO A 75 4.29 -17.76 -18.72
C PRO A 75 2.93 -17.16 -19.09
N LYS A 76 2.89 -15.88 -19.47
CA LYS A 76 1.71 -15.17 -19.98
C LYS A 76 1.73 -14.99 -21.50
N GLY A 77 2.66 -15.64 -22.21
CA GLY A 77 2.85 -15.50 -23.66
C GLY A 77 3.60 -14.23 -24.10
N GLY A 78 4.23 -13.50 -23.17
CA GLY A 78 5.02 -12.31 -23.46
C GLY A 78 6.53 -12.57 -23.63
N PRO A 79 7.34 -11.50 -23.74
CA PRO A 79 8.79 -11.61 -23.86
C PRO A 79 9.45 -12.10 -22.56
N LYS A 80 10.58 -12.79 -22.69
CA LYS A 80 11.34 -13.32 -21.54
C LYS A 80 12.18 -12.28 -20.79
N ASP A 81 12.51 -11.18 -21.46
CA ASP A 81 13.46 -10.18 -20.96
C ASP A 81 12.84 -8.78 -21.00
N LEU A 82 11.65 -8.63 -20.41
CA LEU A 82 11.01 -7.32 -20.35
C LEU A 82 11.71 -6.45 -19.30
N HIS A 83 12.29 -5.34 -19.75
CA HIS A 83 12.95 -4.39 -18.88
C HIS A 83 11.97 -3.35 -18.33
N ALA A 84 12.11 -3.03 -17.04
CA ALA A 84 11.40 -1.94 -16.39
C ALA A 84 12.27 -1.22 -15.36
N THR A 85 11.92 0.00 -15.01
CA THR A 85 12.63 0.82 -14.03
C THR A 85 11.71 1.34 -12.93
N LEU A 86 12.25 1.45 -11.72
CA LEU A 86 11.59 2.13 -10.61
C LEU A 86 11.75 3.63 -10.79
N ALA A 87 10.63 4.35 -10.77
CA ALA A 87 10.63 5.80 -10.78
C ALA A 87 10.89 6.36 -9.38
N ASP A 88 11.90 7.23 -9.27
CA ASP A 88 12.38 7.81 -8.00
C ASP A 88 11.32 8.64 -7.24
N ASP A 89 10.33 9.18 -7.96
CA ASP A 89 9.35 10.15 -7.47
C ASP A 89 8.11 9.51 -6.81
N SER A 90 7.73 8.32 -7.26
CA SER A 90 6.40 7.74 -7.01
C SER A 90 6.46 6.26 -6.63
N GLY A 91 7.63 5.63 -6.71
CA GLY A 91 7.78 4.19 -6.54
C GLY A 91 7.09 3.37 -7.64
N SER A 92 6.72 4.00 -8.76
CA SER A 92 6.06 3.36 -9.91
C SER A 92 7.05 2.51 -10.71
N ILE A 93 6.58 1.42 -11.32
CA ILE A 93 7.38 0.58 -12.23
C ILE A 93 7.05 0.96 -13.68
N ARG A 94 8.01 1.53 -14.39
CA ARG A 94 7.87 2.00 -15.78
C ARG A 94 8.45 0.99 -16.75
N PHE A 95 7.65 0.58 -17.73
CA PHE A 95 8.02 -0.37 -18.77
C PHE A 95 8.41 0.36 -20.06
N ALA A 96 9.25 -0.27 -20.88
CA ALA A 96 9.71 0.30 -22.15
C ALA A 96 8.58 0.55 -23.17
N ASP A 97 7.44 -0.13 -23.03
CA ASP A 97 6.26 0.04 -23.88
C ASP A 97 5.37 1.24 -23.48
N GLY A 98 5.81 2.03 -22.49
CA GLY A 98 5.07 3.15 -21.94
C GLY A 98 4.04 2.77 -20.88
N ASN A 99 3.87 1.48 -20.56
CA ASN A 99 3.06 1.10 -19.40
C ASN A 99 3.75 1.54 -18.10
N SER A 100 2.97 1.93 -17.10
CA SER A 100 3.50 2.33 -15.80
C SER A 100 2.60 1.81 -14.71
N TRP A 101 3.12 0.92 -13.87
CA TRP A 101 2.39 0.40 -12.74
C TRP A 101 2.60 1.30 -11.53
N SER A 102 1.51 1.85 -11.02
CA SER A 102 1.54 2.74 -9.86
C SER A 102 1.50 1.94 -8.57
N LYS A 103 2.44 2.22 -7.65
CA LYS A 103 2.47 1.57 -6.34
C LYS A 103 1.27 2.04 -5.51
N LEU A 104 0.57 1.10 -4.89
CA LEU A 104 -0.44 1.40 -3.89
C LEU A 104 0.23 1.84 -2.59
N SER A 105 -0.47 2.66 -1.81
CA SER A 105 0.00 2.99 -0.48
C SER A 105 0.18 1.71 0.33
N PRO A 106 1.23 1.61 1.16
CA PRO A 106 1.41 0.47 2.05
C PRO A 106 0.26 0.29 3.02
N TRP A 107 -0.62 1.27 3.22
CA TRP A 107 -1.81 1.12 4.06
C TRP A 107 -3.01 0.57 3.32
N ASP A 108 -2.98 0.54 1.98
CA ASP A 108 -4.05 -0.03 1.18
C ASP A 108 -4.18 -1.54 1.48
N GLY A 109 -5.40 -1.99 1.71
CA GLY A 109 -5.68 -3.40 1.96
C GLY A 109 -6.94 -3.62 2.78
N ARG A 110 -7.26 -4.89 2.99
CA ARG A 110 -8.30 -5.31 3.94
C ARG A 110 -7.68 -5.55 5.31
N TYR A 111 -8.36 -5.11 6.36
CA TYR A 111 -7.95 -5.32 7.74
C TYR A 111 -9.02 -6.09 8.51
N ALA A 112 -8.56 -6.97 9.40
CA ALA A 112 -9.39 -7.68 10.35
C ALA A 112 -9.53 -6.84 11.63
N ASP A 113 -10.76 -6.63 12.06
CA ASP A 113 -11.10 -5.97 13.33
C ASP A 113 -11.49 -7.06 14.34
N PRO A 114 -10.71 -7.29 15.41
CA PRO A 114 -11.00 -8.37 16.36
C PRO A 114 -12.33 -8.16 17.12
N ASN A 115 -12.83 -6.93 17.20
CA ASN A 115 -14.13 -6.64 17.80
C ASN A 115 -15.31 -6.91 16.84
N HIS A 116 -15.03 -7.13 15.56
CA HIS A 116 -16.00 -7.30 14.48
C HIS A 116 -15.54 -8.42 13.54
N THR A 117 -15.49 -9.65 14.05
CA THR A 117 -14.89 -10.81 13.34
C THR A 117 -15.62 -11.20 12.06
N MET A 118 -16.90 -10.84 11.92
CA MET A 118 -17.70 -11.03 10.70
C MET A 118 -17.69 -9.80 9.78
N GLY A 119 -17.12 -8.70 10.26
CA GLY A 119 -17.00 -7.46 9.54
C GLY A 119 -15.78 -7.40 8.63
N TRP A 120 -15.73 -6.36 7.80
CA TRP A 120 -14.57 -6.06 6.98
C TRP A 120 -14.20 -4.57 7.06
N ARG A 121 -12.93 -4.27 6.83
CA ARG A 121 -12.36 -2.92 6.78
C ARG A 121 -11.50 -2.80 5.54
N ASP A 122 -11.92 -2.04 4.55
CA ASP A 122 -11.09 -1.69 3.41
C ASP A 122 -10.48 -0.32 3.65
N VAL A 123 -9.16 -0.29 3.75
CA VAL A 123 -8.38 0.92 3.98
C VAL A 123 -7.75 1.34 2.65
N LYS A 124 -7.82 2.64 2.34
CA LYS A 124 -7.18 3.27 1.18
C LYS A 124 -6.52 4.56 1.62
N ALA A 125 -5.22 4.69 1.38
CA ALA A 125 -4.47 5.91 1.63
C ALA A 125 -4.13 6.62 0.30
N ARG A 126 -4.46 7.90 0.19
CA ARG A 126 -4.23 8.74 -0.99
C ARG A 126 -3.59 10.05 -0.54
N GLY A 127 -2.28 10.16 -0.72
CA GLY A 127 -1.52 11.26 -0.12
C GLY A 127 -1.62 11.21 1.41
N ASP A 128 -2.07 12.30 2.01
CA ASP A 128 -2.32 12.44 3.44
C ASP A 128 -3.76 12.01 3.84
N LYS A 129 -4.60 11.55 2.92
CA LYS A 129 -5.96 11.11 3.25
C LYS A 129 -6.02 9.60 3.47
N LEU A 130 -6.54 9.17 4.61
CA LEU A 130 -6.96 7.79 4.86
C LEU A 130 -8.48 7.69 4.67
N ILE A 131 -8.93 6.73 3.87
CA ILE A 131 -10.34 6.39 3.64
C ILE A 131 -10.53 4.97 4.13
N ILE A 132 -11.55 4.76 4.95
CA ILE A 132 -11.89 3.45 5.49
C ILE A 132 -13.36 3.19 5.17
N ALA A 133 -13.61 2.19 4.34
CA ALA A 133 -14.94 1.63 4.17
C ALA A 133 -15.04 0.36 4.99
N GLY A 134 -16.21 0.07 5.53
CA GLY A 134 -16.38 -1.11 6.35
C GLY A 134 -17.81 -1.52 6.58
N ARG A 135 -17.94 -2.65 7.28
CA ARG A 135 -19.19 -3.22 7.73
C ARG A 135 -18.93 -4.02 8.99
N ASP A 136 -19.76 -3.89 10.01
CA ASP A 136 -19.48 -4.44 11.34
C ASP A 136 -19.83 -5.94 11.47
N ASP A 137 -20.76 -6.44 10.67
CA ASP A 137 -21.14 -7.85 10.56
C ASP A 137 -21.77 -8.13 9.18
N ASP A 138 -22.29 -9.34 8.95
CA ASP A 138 -22.88 -9.78 7.69
C ASP A 138 -24.31 -9.25 7.43
N THR A 139 -24.90 -8.55 8.39
CA THR A 139 -26.24 -7.94 8.31
C THR A 139 -26.26 -6.41 8.43
N ALA A 140 -25.22 -5.80 9.01
CA ALA A 140 -25.12 -4.36 9.23
C ALA A 140 -25.09 -3.53 7.93
N ASP A 141 -25.31 -2.21 8.00
CA ASP A 141 -25.06 -1.33 6.86
C ASP A 141 -23.57 -1.10 6.63
N THR A 142 -23.19 -0.81 5.39
CA THR A 142 -21.84 -0.37 5.07
C THR A 142 -21.65 1.09 5.47
N TRP A 143 -20.45 1.42 5.94
CA TRP A 143 -20.07 2.77 6.31
C TRP A 143 -18.76 3.17 5.63
N GLU A 144 -18.55 4.48 5.48
CA GLU A 144 -17.29 5.06 5.04
C GLU A 144 -16.92 6.22 5.97
N ILE A 145 -15.66 6.24 6.41
CA ILE A 145 -15.07 7.32 7.19
C ILE A 145 -13.75 7.73 6.56
N ASN A 146 -13.29 8.93 6.89
CA ASN A 146 -12.02 9.45 6.40
C ASN A 146 -11.29 10.21 7.50
N GLY A 147 -9.97 10.28 7.37
CA GLY A 147 -9.09 11.01 8.28
C GLY A 147 -7.85 11.52 7.55
N GLN A 148 -7.14 12.44 8.19
CA GLN A 148 -5.86 12.95 7.71
C GLN A 148 -4.69 12.29 8.44
N ILE A 149 -3.73 11.79 7.68
CA ILE A 149 -2.50 11.17 8.15
C ILE A 149 -1.50 12.27 8.48
N GLN A 150 -1.03 12.30 9.72
CA GLN A 150 -0.04 13.24 10.22
C GLN A 150 0.98 12.47 11.06
N GLY A 151 2.24 12.42 10.61
CA GLY A 151 3.33 11.77 11.35
C GLY A 151 3.07 10.30 11.71
N GLY A 152 2.47 9.52 10.80
CA GLY A 152 2.11 8.12 11.03
C GLY A 152 0.90 7.90 11.94
N SER A 153 0.15 8.95 12.29
CA SER A 153 -1.11 8.87 13.02
C SER A 153 -2.27 9.43 12.19
N VAL A 154 -3.49 9.04 12.52
CA VAL A 154 -4.72 9.54 11.89
C VAL A 154 -5.78 9.74 12.97
N GLU A 155 -6.58 10.77 12.84
CA GLU A 155 -7.80 10.96 13.64
C GLU A 155 -9.03 10.65 12.77
N LEU A 156 -9.93 9.80 13.28
CA LEU A 156 -11.08 9.26 12.57
C LEU A 156 -12.39 9.59 13.31
N ASP A 157 -13.42 9.95 12.55
CA ASP A 157 -14.77 10.17 13.09
C ASP A 157 -15.66 8.95 12.80
N PHE A 158 -15.94 8.14 13.83
CA PHE A 158 -16.85 7.00 13.75
C PHE A 158 -18.30 7.35 14.12
N SER A 159 -18.62 8.60 14.42
CA SER A 159 -19.99 9.00 14.75
C SER A 159 -21.04 8.74 13.66
N PRO A 160 -20.72 8.70 12.35
CA PRO A 160 -21.69 8.27 11.34
C PRO A 160 -22.20 6.84 11.52
N LYS A 161 -21.44 5.98 12.23
CA LYS A 161 -21.86 4.63 12.61
C LYS A 161 -22.21 4.48 14.10
N GLY A 162 -22.42 5.60 14.81
CA GLY A 162 -22.74 5.61 16.24
C GLY A 162 -21.53 5.48 17.18
N GLY A 163 -20.31 5.56 16.67
CA GLY A 163 -19.06 5.48 17.45
C GLY A 163 -18.52 6.82 17.95
N PRO A 164 -17.33 6.83 18.56
CA PRO A 164 -16.69 8.05 19.04
C PRO A 164 -16.24 8.96 17.90
N LYS A 165 -16.25 10.27 18.16
CA LYS A 165 -15.57 11.26 17.33
C LYS A 165 -14.11 11.36 17.75
N GLY A 166 -13.21 11.62 16.79
CA GLY A 166 -11.82 11.91 17.08
C GLY A 166 -11.02 10.70 17.58
N MET A 167 -11.39 9.49 17.14
CA MET A 167 -10.67 8.27 17.47
C MET A 167 -9.27 8.35 16.86
N LYS A 168 -8.24 8.38 17.71
CA LYS A 168 -6.85 8.39 17.26
C LYS A 168 -6.41 6.98 16.93
N ALA A 169 -5.74 6.83 15.80
CA ALA A 169 -5.08 5.60 15.41
C ALA A 169 -3.64 5.86 14.99
N THR A 170 -2.75 4.96 15.38
CA THR A 170 -1.35 4.90 14.98
C THR A 170 -1.20 3.85 13.90
N LEU A 171 -0.59 4.25 12.78
CA LEU A 171 -0.26 3.37 11.69
C LEU A 171 1.12 2.74 11.99
N ALA A 172 1.17 1.43 12.21
CA ALA A 172 2.38 0.74 12.68
C ALA A 172 3.53 0.77 11.66
N SER A 173 4.75 1.10 12.06
CA SER A 173 5.86 1.33 11.12
C SER A 173 6.20 0.15 10.19
N ASP A 174 5.79 -1.08 10.54
CA ASP A 174 5.91 -2.31 9.73
C ASP A 174 4.80 -2.46 8.67
N CYS A 175 3.85 -1.53 8.64
CA CYS A 175 2.74 -1.46 7.70
C CYS A 175 1.76 -2.63 7.84
N GLY A 176 1.81 -3.36 8.97
CA GLY A 176 1.03 -4.56 9.24
C GLY A 176 -0.24 -4.34 10.06
N SER A 177 -0.34 -3.21 10.77
CA SER A 177 -1.48 -2.95 11.65
C SER A 177 -1.84 -1.47 11.83
N ILE A 178 -3.06 -1.23 12.29
CA ILE A 178 -3.59 0.06 12.72
C ILE A 178 -4.03 -0.08 14.17
N GLN A 179 -3.39 0.63 15.08
CA GLN A 179 -3.66 0.57 16.51
C GLN A 179 -4.48 1.78 16.94
N PHE A 180 -5.62 1.56 17.57
CA PHE A 180 -6.53 2.61 18.04
C PHE A 180 -6.25 2.96 19.50
N SER A 181 -6.58 4.18 19.91
CA SER A 181 -6.34 4.68 21.27
C SER A 181 -7.15 3.98 22.35
N ASP A 182 -8.19 3.25 21.98
CA ASP A 182 -8.98 2.39 22.88
C ASP A 182 -8.35 1.00 23.12
N GLY A 183 -7.22 0.72 22.47
CA GLY A 183 -6.51 -0.55 22.52
C GLY A 183 -6.90 -1.54 21.43
N ASN A 184 -7.93 -1.25 20.60
CA ASN A 184 -8.26 -2.09 19.45
C ASN A 184 -7.10 -2.05 18.45
N THR A 185 -6.81 -3.18 17.81
CA THR A 185 -5.75 -3.27 16.79
C THR A 185 -6.29 -4.03 15.59
N TRP A 186 -6.31 -3.36 14.45
CA TRP A 186 -6.67 -4.00 13.20
C TRP A 186 -5.43 -4.53 12.51
N THR A 187 -5.45 -5.80 12.12
CA THR A 187 -4.33 -6.45 11.43
C THR A 187 -4.64 -6.58 9.95
N LYS A 188 -3.68 -6.23 9.08
CA LYS A 188 -3.87 -6.38 7.64
C LYS A 188 -4.02 -7.85 7.26
N ALA A 189 -5.05 -8.15 6.47
CA ALA A 189 -5.35 -9.48 5.96
C ALA A 189 -4.78 -9.73 4.55
N TYR A 190 -4.92 -8.76 3.62
CA TYR A 190 -4.41 -8.82 2.23
C TYR A 190 -4.58 -7.49 1.47
#